data_AF-C3YNX3-F1
#
_entry.id   AF-C3YNX3-F1
#
_cell.length_a   1.000
_cell.length_b   1.000
_cell.length_c   1.000
_cell.angle_alpha   90.00
_cell.angle_beta   90.00
_cell.angle_gamma   90.00
#
_symmetry.space_group_name_H-M   'P 1'
#
loop_
_entity.id
_entity.type
_entity.pdbx_description
1 polymer ?
#
loop_
_entity_poly.entity_id
_entity_poly.type
_entity_poly.pdbx_seq_one_letter_code
_entity_poly.pdbx_strand_id
1 'polypeptide(L)'
;MLCNLLDVMTDVSDEALKAAILDKVGGEEYRLQVMEKLGLLSSEPVDKQTTPLDTLSNYLAKKLAYGAGERDMVLLIHLIQIERSDGSRFEEKVSLLQYGDPQGYSAMAKTVGYPTAIASRMILNGAIQEKGMLVPFQKTVYQPILDRLKLENVQAQYSMEEL
;
A
#
# COMPACT_ATOMS: atom_id res chain seq x y z
N MET A 1 -25.25 -19.38 -5.35
CA MET A 1 -24.44 -18.50 -6.24
C MET A 1 -23.05 -19.09 -6.46
N LEU A 2 -22.31 -19.46 -5.40
CA LEU A 2 -20.98 -20.10 -5.55
C LEU A 2 -21.05 -21.48 -6.23
N CYS A 3 -22.00 -22.34 -5.83
CA CYS A 3 -22.18 -23.67 -6.45
C CYS A 3 -22.39 -23.56 -7.98
N ASN A 4 -23.19 -22.60 -8.44
CA ASN A 4 -23.41 -22.35 -9.86
C ASN A 4 -22.14 -21.89 -10.62
N LEU A 5 -21.23 -21.17 -9.96
CA LEU A 5 -19.95 -20.76 -10.55
C LEU A 5 -18.93 -21.90 -10.59
N LEU A 6 -19.06 -22.86 -9.67
CA LEU A 6 -18.18 -24.02 -9.56
C LEU A 6 -18.71 -25.24 -10.33
N ASP A 7 -19.87 -25.10 -10.98
CA ASP A 7 -20.59 -26.19 -11.65
C ASP A 7 -20.94 -27.35 -10.70
N VAL A 8 -21.31 -27.00 -9.47
CA VAL A 8 -21.68 -27.92 -8.40
C VAL A 8 -23.16 -27.73 -8.07
N MET A 9 -23.87 -28.82 -7.75
CA MET A 9 -25.28 -28.75 -7.35
C MET A 9 -25.48 -27.88 -6.10
N THR A 10 -26.64 -27.24 -5.96
CA THR A 10 -26.90 -26.27 -4.87
C THR A 10 -27.15 -26.92 -3.51
N ASP A 11 -27.31 -28.24 -3.46
CA ASP A 11 -27.60 -29.07 -2.29
C ASP A 11 -26.41 -29.94 -1.84
N VAL A 12 -25.20 -29.63 -2.33
CA VAL A 12 -23.98 -30.36 -1.93
C VAL A 12 -23.57 -30.09 -0.49
N SER A 13 -22.86 -31.06 0.10
CA SER A 13 -22.26 -30.90 1.42
C SER A 13 -21.13 -29.86 1.41
N ASP A 14 -20.84 -29.28 2.56
CA ASP A 14 -19.76 -28.31 2.75
C ASP A 14 -18.40 -28.90 2.32
N GLU A 15 -18.18 -30.20 2.54
CA GLU A 15 -16.96 -30.90 2.12
C GLU A 15 -16.82 -30.95 0.60
N ALA A 16 -17.91 -31.23 -0.12
CA ALA A 16 -17.89 -31.27 -1.58
C ALA A 16 -17.69 -29.86 -2.18
N LEU A 17 -18.27 -28.83 -1.55
CA LEU A 17 -18.05 -27.44 -1.94
C LEU A 17 -16.58 -27.04 -1.72
N LYS A 18 -16.00 -27.37 -0.56
CA LYS A 18 -14.59 -27.10 -0.26
C LYS A 18 -13.65 -27.82 -1.21
N ALA A 19 -13.94 -29.07 -1.56
CA ALA A 19 -13.16 -29.82 -2.55
C ALA A 19 -13.19 -29.16 -3.94
N ALA A 20 -14.36 -28.69 -4.38
CA ALA A 20 -14.49 -27.97 -5.65
C ALA A 20 -13.76 -26.62 -5.63
N ILE A 21 -13.81 -25.89 -4.52
CA ILE A 21 -13.04 -24.64 -4.35
C ILE A 21 -11.54 -24.94 -4.37
N LEU A 22 -11.09 -25.98 -3.66
CA LEU A 22 -9.69 -26.38 -3.58
C LEU A 22 -9.13 -26.65 -4.98
N ASP A 23 -9.85 -27.40 -5.81
CA ASP A 23 -9.50 -27.65 -7.21
C ASP A 23 -9.37 -26.33 -8.00
N LYS A 24 -10.36 -25.43 -7.86
CA LYS A 24 -10.37 -24.14 -8.57
C LYS A 24 -9.28 -23.17 -8.13
N VAL A 25 -8.84 -23.22 -6.88
CA VAL A 25 -7.74 -22.37 -6.39
C VAL A 25 -6.37 -22.98 -6.65
N GLY A 26 -6.28 -24.10 -7.38
CA GLY A 26 -5.02 -24.71 -7.79
C GLY A 26 -4.51 -25.83 -6.87
N GLY A 27 -5.40 -26.43 -6.07
CA GLY A 27 -5.07 -27.55 -5.18
C GLY A 27 -4.28 -27.17 -3.93
N GLU A 28 -4.08 -25.87 -3.67
CA GLU A 28 -3.32 -25.38 -2.52
C GLU A 28 -4.22 -25.16 -1.31
N GLU A 29 -4.08 -26.02 -0.29
CA GLU A 29 -4.86 -25.95 0.97
C GLU A 29 -4.78 -24.58 1.65
N TYR A 30 -3.63 -23.91 1.56
CA TYR A 30 -3.44 -22.57 2.12
C TYR A 30 -4.43 -21.55 1.55
N ARG A 31 -4.76 -21.62 0.26
CA ARG A 31 -5.70 -20.68 -0.37
C ARG A 31 -7.12 -20.90 0.11
N LEU A 32 -7.53 -22.16 0.28
CA LEU A 32 -8.82 -22.51 0.88
C LEU A 32 -8.91 -21.98 2.32
N GLN A 33 -7.87 -22.19 3.12
CA GLN A 33 -7.81 -21.68 4.50
C GLN A 33 -7.89 -20.15 4.57
N VAL A 34 -7.27 -19.43 3.63
CA VAL A 34 -7.39 -17.97 3.55
C VAL A 34 -8.84 -17.56 3.26
N MET A 35 -9.53 -18.22 2.33
CA MET A 35 -10.95 -17.94 2.04
C MET A 35 -11.85 -18.19 3.25
N GLU A 36 -11.61 -19.27 4.00
CA GLU A 36 -12.33 -19.57 5.24
C GLU A 36 -12.04 -18.54 6.33
N LYS A 37 -10.77 -18.18 6.57
CA LYS A 37 -10.38 -17.17 7.56
C LYS A 37 -10.93 -15.78 7.23
N LEU A 38 -10.97 -15.45 5.95
CA LEU A 38 -11.63 -14.24 5.45
C LEU A 38 -13.16 -14.35 5.51
N GLY A 39 -13.74 -15.49 5.88
CA GLY A 39 -15.19 -15.69 6.00
C GLY A 39 -15.93 -15.62 4.67
N LEU A 40 -15.25 -15.84 3.54
CA LEU A 40 -15.88 -15.77 2.22
C LEU A 40 -16.84 -16.94 1.94
N LEU A 41 -16.73 -17.99 2.74
CA LEU A 41 -17.58 -19.18 2.68
C LEU A 41 -18.63 -19.21 3.80
N SER A 42 -18.75 -18.12 4.59
CA SER A 42 -19.76 -18.04 5.64
C SER A 42 -21.15 -17.77 5.05
N SER A 43 -22.18 -18.02 5.85
CA SER A 43 -23.57 -17.66 5.55
C SER A 43 -23.89 -16.21 5.90
N GLU A 44 -22.90 -15.39 6.26
CA GLU A 44 -23.10 -13.98 6.60
C GLU A 44 -23.57 -13.21 5.35
N PRO A 45 -24.65 -12.42 5.45
CA PRO A 45 -25.09 -11.59 4.35
C PRO A 45 -24.02 -10.56 3.97
N VAL A 46 -23.70 -10.46 2.67
CA VAL A 46 -22.79 -9.46 2.14
C VAL A 46 -23.53 -8.23 1.63
N ASP A 47 -22.91 -7.07 1.80
CA ASP A 47 -23.40 -5.79 1.27
C ASP A 47 -23.09 -5.69 -0.23
N LYS A 48 -24.04 -6.18 -1.05
CA LYS A 48 -23.91 -6.30 -2.50
C LYS A 48 -23.72 -4.94 -3.17
N GLN A 49 -22.64 -4.82 -3.93
CA GLN A 49 -22.32 -3.66 -4.76
C GLN A 49 -22.62 -3.92 -6.23
N THR A 50 -22.31 -2.96 -7.11
CA THR A 50 -22.54 -3.02 -8.55
C THR A 50 -21.93 -4.27 -9.19
N THR A 51 -20.69 -4.61 -8.83
CA THR A 51 -19.99 -5.78 -9.34
C THR A 51 -19.56 -6.74 -8.20
N PRO A 52 -19.27 -8.01 -8.50
CA PRO A 52 -18.68 -8.93 -7.53
C PRO A 52 -17.35 -8.41 -6.95
N LEU A 53 -16.53 -7.73 -7.77
CA LEU A 53 -15.28 -7.14 -7.32
C LEU A 53 -15.50 -5.98 -6.34
N ASP A 54 -16.48 -5.11 -6.62
CA ASP A 54 -16.84 -4.03 -5.69
C ASP A 54 -17.39 -4.60 -4.38
N THR A 55 -18.18 -5.67 -4.48
CA THR A 55 -18.75 -6.37 -3.31
C THR A 55 -17.64 -6.94 -2.44
N LEU A 56 -16.67 -7.63 -3.06
CA LEU A 56 -15.51 -8.18 -2.37
C LEU A 56 -14.64 -7.07 -1.76
N SER A 57 -14.40 -5.98 -2.51
CA SER A 57 -13.61 -4.84 -2.06
C SER A 57 -14.24 -4.17 -0.84
N ASN A 58 -15.55 -3.92 -0.87
CA ASN A 58 -16.30 -3.37 0.26
C ASN A 58 -16.30 -4.30 1.48
N TYR A 59 -16.46 -5.61 1.26
CA TYR A 59 -16.38 -6.62 2.33
C TYR A 59 -15.00 -6.64 3.00
N LEU A 60 -13.92 -6.73 2.20
CA LEU A 60 -12.55 -6.78 2.71
C LEU A 60 -12.13 -5.45 3.34
N ALA A 61 -12.55 -4.30 2.80
CA ALA A 61 -12.28 -2.99 3.38
C ALA A 61 -12.84 -2.84 4.80
N LYS A 62 -14.01 -3.45 5.08
CA LYS A 62 -14.59 -3.47 6.44
C LYS A 62 -13.89 -4.50 7.33
N LYS A 63 -13.60 -5.69 6.80
CA LYS A 63 -13.05 -6.82 7.59
C LYS A 63 -11.57 -6.66 7.94
N LEU A 64 -10.79 -6.02 7.07
CA LEU A 64 -9.35 -5.80 7.22
C LEU A 64 -9.02 -4.32 7.50
N ALA A 65 -10.01 -3.55 7.97
CA ALA A 65 -9.79 -2.18 8.41
C ALA A 65 -8.88 -2.17 9.65
N TYR A 66 -8.05 -1.13 9.76
CA TYR A 66 -7.28 -0.89 10.97
C TYR A 66 -8.23 -0.69 12.17
N GLY A 67 -7.96 -1.44 13.23
CA GLY A 67 -8.64 -1.31 14.52
C GLY A 67 -8.07 -0.18 15.38
N ALA A 68 -8.75 0.10 16.49
CA ALA A 68 -8.28 1.09 17.47
C ALA A 68 -6.93 0.65 18.07
N GLY A 69 -5.94 1.53 18.05
CA GLY A 69 -4.60 1.26 18.59
C GLY A 69 -3.65 0.55 17.62
N GLU A 70 -4.14 0.09 16.46
CA GLU A 70 -3.26 -0.44 15.42
C GLU A 70 -2.50 0.68 14.70
N ARG A 71 -1.38 0.32 14.08
CA ARG A 71 -0.54 1.27 13.33
C ARG A 71 -0.19 0.73 11.95
N ASP A 72 -0.17 1.62 10.97
CA ASP A 72 0.36 1.34 9.64
C ASP A 72 1.88 1.61 9.56
N MET A 73 2.45 1.21 8.43
CA MET A 73 3.87 1.40 8.13
C MET A 73 4.02 1.70 6.64
N VAL A 74 4.91 2.64 6.32
CA VAL A 74 5.40 2.89 4.96
C VAL A 74 6.88 2.56 4.93
N LEU A 75 7.25 1.68 3.99
CA LEU A 75 8.64 1.34 3.69
C LEU A 75 8.90 1.65 2.21
N LEU A 76 9.86 2.51 1.96
CA LEU A 76 10.37 2.81 0.62
C LEU A 76 11.87 2.54 0.59
N ILE A 77 12.33 1.79 -0.41
CA ILE A 77 13.75 1.50 -0.62
C ILE A 77 14.08 1.80 -2.09
N HIS A 78 15.07 2.66 -2.30
CA HIS A 78 15.78 2.75 -3.57
C HIS A 78 17.14 2.09 -3.43
N LEU A 79 17.50 1.26 -4.39
CA LEU A 79 18.84 0.69 -4.56
C LEU A 79 19.37 1.23 -5.88
N ILE A 80 20.47 1.97 -5.82
CA ILE A 80 21.02 2.73 -6.94
C ILE A 80 22.45 2.26 -7.16
N GLN A 81 22.70 1.56 -8.25
CA GLN A 81 24.05 1.16 -8.64
C GLN A 81 24.71 2.27 -9.45
N ILE A 82 25.90 2.66 -9.02
CA ILE A 82 26.65 3.80 -9.55
C ILE A 82 28.00 3.29 -10.06
N GLU A 83 28.28 3.49 -11.34
CA GLU A 83 29.62 3.33 -11.90
C GLU A 83 30.24 4.73 -12.07
N ARG A 84 31.40 4.94 -11.43
CA ARG A 84 32.14 6.20 -11.54
C ARG A 84 33.03 6.19 -12.77
N SER A 85 33.50 7.38 -13.16
CA SER A 85 34.40 7.55 -14.31
C SER A 85 35.73 6.81 -14.19
N ASP A 86 36.14 6.43 -12.98
CA ASP A 86 37.33 5.63 -12.71
C ASP A 86 37.07 4.11 -12.76
N GLY A 87 35.84 3.69 -13.04
CA GLY A 87 35.42 2.29 -13.11
C GLY A 87 35.01 1.67 -11.78
N SER A 88 35.14 2.39 -10.65
CA SER A 88 34.67 1.90 -9.36
C SER A 88 33.14 1.83 -9.31
N ARG A 89 32.60 0.79 -8.65
CA ARG A 89 31.17 0.52 -8.55
C ARG A 89 30.69 0.59 -7.11
N PHE A 90 29.55 1.23 -6.91
CA PHE A 90 28.92 1.37 -5.61
C PHE A 90 27.43 1.07 -5.71
N GLU A 91 26.84 0.64 -4.61
CA GLU A 91 25.41 0.64 -4.41
C GLU A 91 25.05 1.68 -3.34
N GLU A 92 24.25 2.65 -3.71
CA GLU A 92 23.62 3.59 -2.77
C GLU A 92 22.21 3.11 -2.45
N LYS A 93 21.94 2.93 -1.15
CA LYS A 93 20.62 2.58 -0.63
C LYS A 93 20.00 3.79 0.05
N VAL A 94 18.80 4.15 -0.40
CA VAL A 94 17.96 5.19 0.21
C VAL A 94 16.73 4.52 0.81
N SER A 95 16.59 4.52 2.14
CA SER A 95 15.46 3.89 2.82
C SER A 95 14.66 4.87 3.66
N LEU A 96 13.35 4.94 3.43
CA LEU A 96 12.39 5.64 4.28
C LEU A 96 11.54 4.60 5.01
N LEU A 97 11.58 4.62 6.35
CA LEU A 97 10.72 3.83 7.22
C LEU A 97 9.90 4.79 8.07
N GLN A 98 8.59 4.79 7.89
CA GLN A 98 7.66 5.62 8.66
C GLN A 98 6.60 4.74 9.32
N TYR A 99 6.35 4.97 10.61
CA TYR A 99 5.23 4.37 11.33
C TYR A 99 4.12 5.38 11.57
N GLY A 100 2.88 4.88 11.56
CA GLY A 100 1.72 5.61 12.01
C GLY A 100 1.76 5.86 13.51
N ASP A 101 1.11 6.96 13.91
CA ASP A 101 0.85 7.26 15.31
C ASP A 101 -0.58 6.84 15.65
N PRO A 102 -0.81 5.86 16.55
CA PRO A 102 -2.16 5.44 16.95
C PRO A 102 -3.03 6.56 17.55
N GLN A 103 -2.41 7.63 18.07
CA GLN A 103 -3.12 8.83 18.59
C GLN A 103 -3.07 10.02 17.63
N GLY A 104 -2.56 9.82 16.42
CA GLY A 104 -2.36 10.87 15.43
C GLY A 104 -2.62 10.38 14.01
N TYR A 105 -1.75 10.79 13.08
CA TYR A 105 -1.87 10.41 11.67
C TYR A 105 -1.13 9.09 11.38
N SER A 106 -1.72 8.31 10.48
CA SER A 106 -1.09 7.13 9.89
C SER A 106 0.18 7.51 9.10
N ALA A 107 1.10 6.57 8.93
CA ALA A 107 2.29 6.73 8.09
C ALA A 107 1.88 7.16 6.67
N MET A 108 0.90 6.48 6.08
CA MET A 108 0.36 6.81 4.76
C MET A 108 -0.16 8.25 4.71
N ALA A 109 -0.98 8.66 5.69
CA ALA A 109 -1.52 10.01 5.77
C ALA A 109 -0.41 11.08 5.87
N LYS A 110 0.63 10.83 6.67
CA LYS A 110 1.80 11.72 6.79
C LYS A 110 2.57 11.79 5.47
N THR A 111 2.95 10.65 4.88
CA THR A 111 3.82 10.60 3.70
C THR A 111 3.14 11.06 2.41
N VAL A 112 1.81 11.11 2.37
CA VAL A 112 1.04 11.66 1.24
C VAL A 112 0.61 13.10 1.51
N GLY A 113 0.01 13.37 2.67
CA GLY A 113 -0.59 14.67 2.98
C GLY A 113 0.44 15.77 3.26
N TYR A 114 1.54 15.47 3.96
CA TYR A 114 2.53 16.49 4.31
C TYR A 114 3.24 17.08 3.09
N PRO A 115 3.72 16.30 2.11
CA PRO A 115 4.29 16.87 0.88
C PRO A 115 3.32 17.82 0.17
N THR A 116 2.04 17.43 0.06
CA THR A 116 1.01 18.27 -0.56
C THR A 116 0.76 19.56 0.20
N ALA A 117 0.66 19.49 1.54
CA ALA A 117 0.46 20.67 2.39
C ALA A 117 1.66 21.63 2.34
N ILE A 118 2.88 21.08 2.38
CA ILE A 118 4.12 21.84 2.28
C ILE A 118 4.22 22.55 0.92
N ALA A 119 4.00 21.82 -0.17
CA ALA A 119 4.03 22.39 -1.52
C ALA A 119 2.96 23.49 -1.70
N SER A 120 1.74 23.25 -1.21
CA SER A 120 0.65 24.24 -1.23
C SER A 120 1.06 25.53 -0.51
N ARG A 121 1.66 25.42 0.69
CA ARG A 121 2.17 26.57 1.43
C ARG A 121 3.32 27.28 0.72
N MET A 122 4.20 26.54 0.05
CA MET A 122 5.29 27.12 -0.74
C MET A 122 4.78 27.92 -1.94
N ILE A 123 3.72 27.45 -2.61
CA ILE A 123 3.07 28.19 -3.70
C ILE A 123 2.45 29.48 -3.17
N LEU A 124 1.68 29.39 -2.07
CA LEU A 124 1.00 30.56 -1.47
C LEU A 124 2.00 31.63 -0.99
N ASN A 125 3.15 31.22 -0.47
CA ASN A 125 4.19 32.14 0.01
C ASN A 125 5.13 32.62 -1.11
N GLY A 126 4.89 32.25 -2.38
CA GLY A 126 5.72 32.66 -3.51
C GLY A 126 7.11 32.02 -3.55
N ALA A 127 7.31 30.90 -2.85
CA ALA A 127 8.57 30.14 -2.89
C ALA A 127 8.66 29.25 -4.14
N ILE A 128 7.52 28.81 -4.70
CA ILE A 128 7.45 28.19 -6.03
C ILE A 128 6.78 29.20 -6.95
N GLN A 129 7.51 29.70 -7.94
CA GLN A 129 7.04 30.76 -8.84
C GLN A 129 6.87 30.29 -10.28
N GLU A 130 7.49 29.17 -10.65
CA GLU A 130 7.35 28.58 -11.97
C GLU A 130 5.85 28.36 -12.29
N LYS A 131 5.48 28.57 -13.55
CA LYS A 131 4.09 28.43 -14.03
C LYS A 131 3.97 27.22 -14.94
N GLY A 132 2.75 26.71 -15.05
CA GLY A 132 2.44 25.53 -15.86
C GLY A 132 2.24 24.26 -15.03
N MET A 133 2.27 23.10 -15.70
CA MET A 133 2.19 21.80 -15.05
C MET A 133 3.57 21.43 -14.51
N LEU A 134 3.77 21.59 -13.21
CA LEU A 134 5.03 21.27 -12.55
C LEU A 134 4.97 19.90 -11.89
N VAL A 135 6.09 19.19 -11.97
CA VAL A 135 6.35 17.92 -11.27
C VAL A 135 7.57 18.08 -10.37
N PRO A 136 7.65 17.38 -9.22
CA PRO A 136 8.70 17.59 -8.20
C PRO A 136 10.05 16.96 -8.60
N PHE A 137 10.50 17.16 -9.84
CA PHE A 137 11.80 16.66 -10.33
C PHE A 137 12.88 17.73 -10.28
N GLN A 138 12.50 19.01 -10.23
CA GLN A 138 13.45 20.11 -10.10
C GLN A 138 13.93 20.24 -8.66
N LYS A 139 15.25 20.38 -8.46
CA LYS A 139 15.87 20.53 -7.14
C LYS A 139 15.33 21.74 -6.38
N THR A 140 14.99 22.82 -7.08
CA THR A 140 14.34 24.02 -6.51
C THR A 140 12.99 23.72 -5.87
N VAL A 141 12.30 22.66 -6.33
CA VAL A 141 10.99 22.23 -5.81
C VAL A 141 11.13 21.14 -4.77
N TYR A 142 11.82 20.03 -5.07
CA TYR A 142 11.84 18.88 -4.14
C TYR A 142 12.71 19.14 -2.91
N GLN A 143 13.84 19.85 -3.04
CA GLN A 143 14.78 20.00 -1.93
C GLN A 143 14.13 20.74 -0.75
N PRO A 144 13.46 21.89 -0.94
CA PRO A 144 12.81 22.57 0.17
C PRO A 144 11.57 21.83 0.71
N ILE A 145 10.99 20.90 -0.05
CA ILE A 145 9.93 20.01 0.45
C ILE A 145 10.55 18.95 1.37
N LEU A 146 11.62 18.28 0.92
CA LEU A 146 12.35 17.29 1.73
C LEU A 146 12.88 17.88 3.03
N ASP A 147 13.43 19.10 2.99
CA ASP A 147 13.95 19.76 4.19
C ASP A 147 12.85 20.07 5.22
N ARG A 148 11.63 20.38 4.76
CA ARG A 148 10.47 20.61 5.65
C ARG A 148 9.86 19.30 6.12
N LEU A 149 9.87 18.25 5.31
CA LEU A 149 9.44 16.90 5.73
C LEU A 149 10.31 16.36 6.87
N LYS A 150 11.62 16.66 6.87
CA LYS A 150 12.51 16.32 7.99
C LYS A 150 12.05 16.92 9.32
N LEU A 151 11.51 18.15 9.31
CA LEU A 151 10.97 18.80 10.51
C LEU A 151 9.72 18.08 11.05
N GLU A 152 8.98 17.39 10.17
CA GLU A 152 7.83 16.55 10.51
C GLU A 152 8.22 15.09 10.81
N ASN A 153 9.53 14.83 11.00
CA ASN A 153 10.12 13.51 11.20
C ASN A 153 9.91 12.52 10.04
N VAL A 154 9.68 13.01 8.82
CA VAL A 154 9.61 12.20 7.61
C VAL A 154 10.90 12.38 6.81
N GLN A 155 11.82 11.42 6.93
CA GLN A 155 13.12 11.51 6.25
C GLN A 155 13.69 10.14 5.88
N ALA A 156 14.37 10.09 4.73
CA ALA A 156 15.10 8.91 4.31
C ALA A 156 16.47 8.81 5.00
N GLN A 157 16.93 7.58 5.17
CA GLN A 157 18.28 7.21 5.57
C GLN A 157 19.07 6.79 4.32
N TYR A 158 20.38 7.04 4.35
CA TYR A 158 21.27 6.81 3.22
C TYR A 158 22.42 5.92 3.68
N SER A 159 22.73 4.88 2.91
CA SER A 159 23.94 4.07 3.07
C SER A 159 24.58 3.81 1.71
N MET A 160 25.90 3.65 1.68
CA MET A 160 26.65 3.38 0.44
C MET A 160 27.64 2.26 0.70
N GLU A 161 27.69 1.30 -0.20
CA GLU A 161 28.58 0.13 -0.14
C GLU A 161 29.30 -0.02 -1.50
N GLU A 162 30.56 -0.45 -1.48
CA GLU A 162 31.33 -0.76 -2.69
C GLU A 162 30.94 -2.15 -3.22
N LEU A 163 30.82 -2.30 -4.53
CA LEU A 163 30.40 -3.54 -5.21
C LEU A 163 31.58 -4.37 -5.75
#